data_AF-A0A7G1G288-F1
#
_entry.id   AF-A0A7G1G288-F1
#
_cell.length_a   1.000
_cell.length_b   1.000
_cell.length_c   1.000
_cell.angle_alpha   90.00
_cell.angle_beta   90.00
_cell.angle_gamma   90.00
#
_symmetry.space_group_name_H-M   'P 1'
#
loop_
_entity.id
_entity.type
_entity.pdbx_description
1 polymer ?
#
loop_
_entity_poly.entity_id
_entity_poly.type
_entity_poly.pdbx_seq_one_letter_code
_entity_poly.pdbx_strand_id
1 'polypeptide(L)'
;MNDAYYYNKIGNDLLSKKSYDEALLMYLKAISINSKEPMFYHNAGVCLMLKGESERAISLFEHAIKIGINLDETKYYLIKILFELERYEKVVNSSLPEKNFKIDAMILKAKAALRINKNEDVKKILNELEILGYTSQETELIQKMI
;
A
#
# COMPACT_ATOMS: atom_id res chain seq x y z
N MET A 1 14.41 10.96 -24.70
CA MET A 1 13.67 10.19 -23.67
C MET A 1 14.65 10.01 -22.53
N ASN A 2 14.33 10.40 -21.29
CA ASN A 2 15.24 10.19 -20.16
C ASN A 2 15.39 8.68 -19.95
N ASP A 3 16.64 8.17 -19.97
CA ASP A 3 16.96 6.73 -19.96
C ASP A 3 16.27 5.98 -18.82
N ALA A 4 16.06 6.64 -17.67
CA ALA A 4 15.32 6.06 -16.55
C ALA A 4 13.86 5.72 -16.90
N TYR A 5 13.15 6.62 -17.57
CA TYR A 5 11.76 6.39 -17.98
C TYR A 5 11.64 5.37 -19.11
N TYR A 6 12.69 5.23 -19.94
CA TYR A 6 12.78 4.15 -20.93
C TYR A 6 12.80 2.78 -20.26
N TYR A 7 13.68 2.57 -19.27
CA TYR A 7 13.69 1.32 -18.51
C TYR A 7 12.38 1.09 -17.74
N ASN A 8 11.81 2.13 -17.13
CA ASN A 8 10.51 1.99 -16.47
C ASN A 8 9.41 1.53 -17.43
N LYS A 9 9.38 2.06 -18.66
CA LYS A 9 8.41 1.63 -19.68
C LYS A 9 8.59 0.15 -20.05
N ILE A 10 9.82 -0.30 -20.25
CA ILE A 10 10.11 -1.72 -20.49
C ILE A 10 9.66 -2.57 -19.29
N GLY A 11 9.93 -2.10 -18.07
CA GLY A 11 9.48 -2.75 -16.84
C GLY A 11 7.96 -2.93 -16.81
N ASN A 12 7.20 -1.90 -17.17
CA ASN A 12 5.74 -1.98 -17.26
C ASN A 12 5.27 -3.00 -18.31
N ASP A 13 5.90 -3.00 -19.50
CA ASP A 13 5.58 -3.95 -20.56
C ASP A 13 5.86 -5.40 -20.13
N LEU A 14 6.97 -5.64 -19.42
CA LEU A 14 7.32 -6.96 -18.86
C LEU A 14 6.38 -7.38 -17.73
N LEU A 15 6.01 -6.45 -16.85
CA LEU A 15 5.05 -6.67 -15.77
C LEU A 15 3.69 -7.11 -16.34
N SER A 16 3.21 -6.46 -17.41
CA SER A 16 1.97 -6.84 -18.10
C SER A 16 1.99 -8.27 -18.66
N LYS A 17 3.19 -8.78 -18.98
CA LYS A 17 3.43 -10.16 -19.45
C LYS A 17 3.70 -11.14 -18.32
N LYS A 18 3.62 -10.68 -17.06
CA LYS A 18 3.97 -11.44 -15.84
C LYS A 18 5.44 -11.89 -15.77
N SER A 19 6.32 -11.26 -16.54
CA SER A 19 7.78 -11.45 -16.48
C SER A 19 8.36 -10.63 -15.33
N TYR A 20 8.09 -11.08 -14.10
CA TYR A 20 8.34 -10.27 -12.90
C TYR A 20 9.83 -10.03 -12.63
N ASP A 21 10.70 -11.03 -12.80
CA ASP A 21 12.13 -10.85 -12.57
C ASP A 21 12.76 -9.85 -13.53
N GLU A 22 12.42 -9.95 -14.82
CA GLU A 22 12.90 -9.03 -15.83
C GLU A 22 12.30 -7.62 -15.63
N ALA A 23 11.03 -7.52 -15.25
CA ALA A 23 10.40 -6.25 -14.92
C ALA A 23 11.12 -5.56 -13.75
N LEU A 24 11.40 -6.30 -12.67
CA LEU A 24 12.13 -5.80 -11.51
C LEU A 24 13.52 -5.30 -11.91
N LEU A 25 14.26 -6.05 -12.72
CA LEU A 25 15.57 -5.61 -13.22
C LEU A 25 15.48 -4.28 -13.96
N MET A 26 14.43 -4.07 -14.77
CA MET A 26 14.25 -2.80 -15.47
C MET A 26 13.89 -1.65 -14.53
N TYR A 27 13.03 -1.87 -13.54
CA TYR A 27 12.74 -0.84 -12.54
C TYR A 27 13.98 -0.49 -11.70
N LEU A 28 14.81 -1.47 -11.33
CA LEU A 28 16.06 -1.23 -10.62
C LEU A 28 17.05 -0.41 -11.45
N LYS A 29 17.12 -0.63 -12.77
CA LYS A 29 17.88 0.24 -13.69
C LYS A 29 17.31 1.66 -13.74
N ALA A 30 15.99 1.82 -13.76
CA ALA A 30 15.36 3.14 -13.71
C ALA A 30 15.73 3.88 -12.40
N ILE A 31 15.69 3.18 -11.27
CA ILE A 31 16.08 3.68 -9.94
C ILE A 31 17.57 4.06 -9.90
N SER A 32 18.46 3.27 -10.50
CA SER A 32 19.90 3.57 -10.50
C SER A 32 20.26 4.82 -11.31
N ILE A 33 19.46 5.14 -12.33
CA ILE A 33 19.63 6.35 -13.16
C ILE A 33 18.97 7.57 -12.50
N ASN A 34 17.78 7.41 -11.94
CA ASN A 34 17.08 8.46 -11.21
C ASN A 34 16.42 7.91 -9.95
N SER A 35 17.12 8.05 -8.83
CA SER A 35 16.69 7.57 -7.51
C SER A 35 15.66 8.47 -6.82
N LYS A 36 15.28 9.61 -7.43
CA LYS A 36 14.32 10.57 -6.87
C LYS A 36 12.93 10.45 -7.48
N GLU A 37 12.72 9.55 -8.44
CA GLU A 37 11.39 9.33 -9.03
C GLU A 37 10.62 8.28 -8.21
N PRO A 38 9.60 8.68 -7.43
CA PRO A 38 8.86 7.75 -6.58
C PRO A 38 8.15 6.63 -7.36
N MET A 39 7.73 6.90 -8.60
CA MET A 39 7.00 5.92 -9.42
C MET A 39 7.81 4.64 -9.68
N PHE A 40 9.13 4.74 -9.78
CA PHE A 40 9.97 3.56 -10.05
C PHE A 40 9.99 2.60 -8.86
N TYR A 41 10.01 3.14 -7.64
CA TYR A 41 9.92 2.34 -6.42
C TYR A 41 8.53 1.72 -6.26
N HIS A 42 7.46 2.45 -6.58
CA HIS A 42 6.11 1.88 -6.61
C HIS A 42 6.01 0.69 -7.57
N ASN A 43 6.43 0.86 -8.81
CA ASN A 43 6.34 -0.20 -9.81
C ASN A 43 7.19 -1.43 -9.43
N ALA A 44 8.40 -1.22 -8.89
CA ALA A 44 9.22 -2.28 -8.34
C ALA A 44 8.55 -2.97 -7.14
N GLY A 45 7.90 -2.21 -6.26
CA GLY A 45 7.14 -2.73 -5.12
C GLY A 45 5.95 -3.59 -5.55
N VAL A 46 5.17 -3.14 -6.54
CA VAL A 46 4.07 -3.94 -7.14
C VAL A 46 4.61 -5.25 -7.70
N CYS A 47 5.74 -5.20 -8.40
CA CYS A 47 6.37 -6.39 -8.95
C CYS A 47 6.75 -7.40 -7.85
N LEU A 48 7.39 -6.96 -6.76
CA LEU A 48 7.76 -7.83 -5.64
C LEU A 48 6.54 -8.35 -4.87
N MET A 49 5.49 -7.53 -4.72
CA MET A 49 4.22 -7.96 -4.13
C MET A 49 3.60 -9.11 -4.93
N LEU A 50 3.56 -9.01 -6.27
CA LEU A 50 3.03 -10.07 -7.14
C LEU A 50 3.88 -11.35 -7.12
N LYS A 51 5.17 -11.24 -6.77
CA LYS A 51 6.06 -12.40 -6.54
C LYS A 51 5.91 -13.02 -5.16
N GLY A 52 5.15 -12.41 -4.25
CA GLY A 52 5.06 -12.83 -2.84
C GLY A 52 6.27 -12.42 -1.99
N GLU A 53 7.12 -11.52 -2.48
CA GLU A 53 8.29 -11.01 -1.75
C GLU A 53 7.91 -9.80 -0.88
N SER A 54 6.99 -10.02 0.06
CA SER A 54 6.28 -8.98 0.83
C SER A 54 7.20 -8.02 1.59
N GLU A 55 8.26 -8.49 2.24
CA GLU A 55 9.20 -7.63 2.99
C GLU A 55 9.93 -6.62 2.08
N ARG A 56 10.36 -7.09 0.90
CA ARG A 56 11.06 -6.22 -0.05
C ARG A 56 10.08 -5.24 -0.71
N ALA A 57 8.84 -5.67 -0.96
CA ALA A 57 7.78 -4.79 -1.44
C ALA A 57 7.46 -3.67 -0.45
N ILE A 58 7.34 -3.98 0.85
CA ILE A 58 7.17 -2.98 1.92
C ILE A 58 8.26 -1.92 1.86
N SER A 59 9.53 -2.34 1.81
CA SER A 59 10.65 -1.40 1.77
C SER A 59 10.57 -0.43 0.58
N LEU A 60 10.13 -0.90 -0.59
CA LEU A 60 10.00 -0.06 -1.77
C LEU A 60 8.80 0.88 -1.69
N PHE A 61 7.66 0.42 -1.16
CA PHE A 61 6.50 1.28 -0.96
C PHE A 61 6.74 2.35 0.11
N GLU A 62 7.35 1.99 1.24
CA GLU A 62 7.76 2.95 2.28
C GLU A 62 8.71 4.02 1.69
N HIS A 63 9.63 3.61 0.80
CA HIS A 63 10.54 4.54 0.13
C HIS A 63 9.82 5.45 -0.88
N ALA A 64 8.91 4.90 -1.70
CA ALA A 64 8.10 5.68 -2.63
C ALA A 64 7.27 6.76 -1.91
N ILE A 65 6.65 6.39 -0.78
CA ILE A 65 5.90 7.32 0.07
C ILE A 65 6.81 8.39 0.66
N LYS A 66 8.00 8.02 1.15
CA LYS A 66 8.99 8.97 1.70
C LYS A 66 9.46 10.00 0.67
N ILE A 67 9.62 9.62 -0.58
CA ILE A 67 9.98 10.53 -1.67
C ILE A 67 8.82 11.47 -2.04
N GLY A 68 7.58 11.07 -1.77
CA GLY A 68 6.38 11.87 -2.01
C GLY A 68 5.53 11.36 -3.16
N ILE A 69 5.39 10.03 -3.30
CA ILE A 69 4.43 9.48 -4.27
C ILE A 69 3.01 9.95 -3.96
N ASN A 70 2.30 10.39 -4.99
CA ASN A 70 0.91 10.77 -4.90
C ASN A 70 0.01 9.72 -5.57
N LEU A 71 0.07 8.48 -5.05
CA LEU A 71 -0.77 7.37 -5.49
C LEU A 71 -1.37 6.65 -4.29
N ASP A 72 -2.70 6.57 -4.30
CA ASP A 72 -3.51 5.91 -3.28
C ASP A 72 -3.25 4.40 -3.22
N GLU A 73 -3.03 3.80 -4.38
CA GLU A 73 -2.67 2.40 -4.56
C GLU A 73 -1.43 2.03 -3.74
N THR A 74 -0.42 2.91 -3.70
CA THR A 74 0.82 2.64 -2.96
C THR A 74 0.57 2.51 -1.47
N LYS A 75 -0.19 3.46 -0.90
CA LYS A 75 -0.55 3.45 0.52
C LYS A 75 -1.45 2.25 0.84
N TYR A 76 -2.41 1.96 -0.03
CA TYR A 76 -3.29 0.82 0.14
C TYR A 76 -2.55 -0.52 0.08
N TYR A 77 -1.67 -0.73 -0.89
CA TYR A 77 -0.86 -1.96 -1.00
C TYR A 77 0.05 -2.14 0.20
N LEU A 78 0.70 -1.07 0.68
CA LEU A 78 1.48 -1.12 1.90
C LEU A 78 0.62 -1.55 3.11
N ILE A 79 -0.53 -0.92 3.32
CA ILE A 79 -1.45 -1.26 4.41
C ILE A 79 -1.90 -2.73 4.32
N LYS A 80 -2.26 -3.19 3.11
CA LYS A 80 -2.70 -4.55 2.87
C LYS A 80 -1.62 -5.57 3.21
N ILE A 81 -0.40 -5.39 2.71
CA ILE A 81 0.71 -6.30 3.00
C ILE A 81 1.04 -6.30 4.50
N LEU A 82 1.08 -5.13 5.14
CA LEU A 82 1.33 -5.03 6.57
C LEU A 82 0.25 -5.76 7.40
N PHE A 83 -1.01 -5.69 6.96
CA PHE A 83 -2.12 -6.38 7.59
C PHE A 83 -2.00 -7.91 7.43
N GLU A 84 -1.68 -8.38 6.22
CA GLU A 84 -1.47 -9.81 5.93
C GLU A 84 -0.29 -10.40 6.72
N LEU A 85 0.73 -9.60 7.00
CA LEU A 85 1.88 -9.98 7.85
C LEU A 85 1.64 -9.73 9.35
N GLU A 86 0.40 -9.44 9.75
CA GLU A 86 0.00 -9.19 11.15
C GLU A 86 0.77 -8.04 11.84
N ARG A 87 1.34 -7.11 11.07
CA ARG A 87 2.03 -5.92 11.57
C ARG A 87 1.03 -4.82 11.94
N TYR A 88 0.08 -5.16 12.80
CA TYR A 88 -1.10 -4.34 13.11
C TYR A 88 -0.75 -2.94 13.63
N GLU A 89 0.28 -2.82 14.47
CA GLU A 89 0.75 -1.52 14.95
C GLU A 89 1.21 -0.61 13.81
N LYS A 90 1.90 -1.16 12.80
CA LYS A 90 2.27 -0.38 11.62
C LYS A 90 1.01 0.01 10.82
N VAL A 91 0.07 -0.91 10.63
CA VAL A 91 -1.20 -0.64 9.93
C VAL A 91 -1.94 0.54 10.56
N VAL A 92 -2.11 0.54 11.89
CA VAL A 92 -2.81 1.61 12.63
C VAL A 92 -2.10 2.97 12.49
N ASN A 93 -0.77 2.97 12.38
CA ASN A 93 0.02 4.20 12.23
C ASN A 93 0.24 4.65 10.78
N SER A 94 -0.10 3.82 9.78
CA SER A 94 0.08 4.14 8.36
C SER A 94 -0.81 5.31 7.89
N SER A 95 -0.29 6.12 6.98
CA SER A 95 -1.07 7.14 6.27
C SER A 95 -2.13 6.49 5.38
N LEU A 96 -3.35 7.03 5.38
CA LEU A 96 -4.44 6.55 4.53
C LEU A 96 -4.32 7.06 3.09
N PRO A 97 -4.84 6.31 2.11
CA PRO A 97 -5.22 6.83 0.80
C PRO A 97 -6.17 8.03 0.92
N GLU A 98 -6.07 8.98 0.00
CA GLU A 98 -6.87 10.21 -0.01
C GLU A 98 -8.24 10.02 -0.66
N LYS A 99 -8.31 9.25 -1.76
CA LYS A 99 -9.52 9.06 -2.55
C LYS A 99 -9.82 7.58 -2.76
N ASN A 100 -9.02 6.92 -3.59
CA ASN A 100 -9.21 5.51 -3.94
C ASN A 100 -8.84 4.63 -2.76
N PHE A 101 -9.59 3.55 -2.52
CA PHE A 101 -9.33 2.58 -1.45
C PHE A 101 -9.34 3.16 -0.02
N LYS A 102 -9.77 4.41 0.19
CA LYS A 102 -9.77 5.03 1.53
C LYS A 102 -10.61 4.21 2.51
N ILE A 103 -11.84 3.85 2.12
CA ILE A 103 -12.76 3.06 2.96
C ILE A 103 -12.17 1.67 3.25
N ASP A 104 -11.67 0.96 2.24
CA ASP A 104 -11.07 -0.37 2.42
C ASP A 104 -9.86 -0.31 3.37
N ALA A 105 -9.01 0.71 3.22
CA ALA A 105 -7.88 0.94 4.11
C ALA A 105 -8.32 1.26 5.54
N MET A 106 -9.39 2.05 5.72
CA MET A 106 -9.96 2.33 7.04
C MET A 106 -10.50 1.06 7.71
N ILE A 107 -11.18 0.18 6.98
CA ILE A 107 -11.65 -1.11 7.49
C ILE A 107 -10.46 -1.98 7.94
N LEU A 108 -9.39 -2.06 7.14
CA LEU A 108 -8.17 -2.77 7.53
C LEU A 108 -7.54 -2.18 8.80
N LYS A 109 -7.53 -0.86 8.94
CA LYS A 109 -7.05 -0.18 10.16
C LYS A 109 -7.94 -0.46 11.37
N ALA A 110 -9.27 -0.47 11.22
CA ALA A 110 -10.20 -0.81 12.30
C ALA A 110 -9.98 -2.25 12.77
N LYS A 111 -9.88 -3.20 11.83
CA LYS A 111 -9.56 -4.60 12.14
C LYS A 111 -8.21 -4.74 12.82
N ALA A 112 -7.18 -4.04 12.34
CA ALA A 112 -5.85 -4.06 12.95
C ALA A 112 -5.89 -3.51 14.38
N ALA A 113 -6.54 -2.37 14.61
CA ALA A 113 -6.71 -1.77 15.93
C ALA A 113 -7.44 -2.71 16.90
N LEU A 114 -8.49 -3.40 16.42
CA LEU A 114 -9.20 -4.41 17.19
C LEU A 114 -8.28 -5.57 17.61
N ARG A 115 -7.41 -6.05 16.71
CA ARG A 115 -6.45 -7.13 17.00
C ARG A 115 -5.43 -6.78 18.09
N ILE A 116 -5.15 -5.50 18.28
CA ILE A 116 -4.21 -4.99 19.30
C ILE A 116 -4.94 -4.29 20.47
N ASN A 117 -6.25 -4.52 20.62
CA ASN A 117 -7.09 -3.97 21.70
C ASN A 117 -7.09 -2.43 21.80
N LYS A 118 -6.88 -1.72 20.69
CA LYS A 118 -6.98 -0.25 20.62
C LYS A 118 -8.41 0.19 20.34
N ASN A 119 -9.32 -0.09 21.27
CA ASN A 119 -10.76 0.13 21.07
C ASN A 119 -11.14 1.59 20.79
N GLU A 120 -10.41 2.55 21.35
CA GLU A 120 -10.64 3.98 21.06
C GLU A 120 -10.31 4.34 19.61
N ASP A 121 -9.25 3.77 19.03
CA ASP A 121 -8.93 3.93 17.61
C ASP A 121 -10.02 3.30 16.73
N VAL A 122 -10.53 2.12 17.13
CA VAL A 122 -11.65 1.47 16.42
C VAL A 122 -12.88 2.38 16.40
N LYS A 123 -13.32 2.91 17.54
CA LYS A 123 -14.47 3.84 17.62
C LYS A 123 -14.28 5.05 16.73
N LYS A 124 -13.09 5.66 16.76
CA LYS A 124 -12.76 6.82 15.95
C LYS A 124 -12.88 6.52 14.45
N ILE A 125 -12.36 5.37 14.01
CA ILE A 125 -12.41 4.96 12.60
C ILE A 125 -13.86 4.68 12.18
N LEU A 126 -14.63 3.96 13.01
CA LEU A 126 -16.04 3.66 12.71
C LEU A 126 -16.89 4.92 12.61
N ASN A 127 -16.70 5.89 13.50
CA ASN A 127 -17.36 7.19 13.42
C ASN A 127 -16.97 7.96 12.15
N GLU A 128 -15.68 7.94 11.74
CA GLU A 128 -15.28 8.56 10.47
C GLU A 128 -15.94 7.86 9.27
N LEU A 129 -16.05 6.53 9.28
CA LEU A 129 -16.77 5.78 8.23
C LEU A 129 -18.24 6.18 8.15
N GLU A 130 -18.92 6.31 9.30
CA GLU A 130 -20.32 6.74 9.36
C GLU A 130 -20.50 8.18 8.83
N ILE A 131 -19.60 9.10 9.18
CA ILE A 131 -19.59 10.48 8.65
C ILE A 131 -19.41 10.49 7.12
N LEU A 132 -18.63 9.54 6.58
CA LEU A 132 -18.47 9.35 5.14
C LEU A 132 -19.67 8.64 4.48
N GLY A 133 -20.73 8.35 5.24
CA GLY A 133 -21.92 7.63 4.77
C GLY A 133 -21.67 6.14 4.53
N TYR A 134 -20.60 5.58 5.09
CA TYR A 134 -20.27 4.17 4.95
C TYR A 134 -20.66 3.40 6.21
N THR A 135 -21.66 2.54 6.07
CA THR A 135 -22.07 1.56 7.07
C THR A 135 -22.24 0.21 6.38
N SER A 136 -21.69 -0.85 6.96
CA SER A 136 -21.82 -2.22 6.46
C SER A 136 -21.98 -3.21 7.62
N GLN A 137 -22.43 -4.43 7.30
CA GLN A 137 -22.48 -5.53 8.28
C GLN A 137 -21.12 -5.76 8.94
N GLU A 138 -20.04 -5.52 8.21
CA GLU A 138 -18.68 -5.64 8.72
C GLU A 138 -18.36 -4.56 9.76
N THR A 139 -18.70 -3.30 9.51
CA THR A 139 -18.49 -2.22 10.50
C THR A 139 -19.35 -2.41 11.75
N GLU A 140 -20.58 -2.91 11.59
CA GLU A 140 -21.45 -3.25 12.71
C GLU A 140 -20.91 -4.41 13.56
N LEU A 141 -20.32 -5.42 12.91
CA LEU A 141 -19.70 -6.54 13.62
C LEU A 141 -18.49 -6.06 14.42
N ILE A 142 -17.63 -5.23 13.82
CA ILE A 142 -16.48 -4.65 14.51
C ILE A 142 -16.94 -3.82 15.72
N GLN A 143 -18.01 -3.02 15.56
CA GLN A 143 -18.57 -2.20 16.65
C GLN A 143 -19.06 -3.04 17.84
N LYS A 144 -19.56 -4.26 17.61
CA LYS A 144 -20.02 -5.17 18.68
C LYS A 144 -18.88 -5.88 19.41
N MET A 145 -17.66 -5.85 18.88
CA MET A 145 -16.49 -6.53 19.46
C MET A 145 -15.70 -5.66 20.45
N ILE A 146 -16.08 -4.38 20.62
CA ILE A 146 -15.40 -3.40 21.46
C ILE A 146 -16.30 -2.86 22.57
#